data_AF-A0A2V6RSU3-F1
#
_entry.id   AF-A0A2V6RSU3-F1
#
_cell.length_a   1.000
_cell.length_b   1.000
_cell.length_c   1.000
_cell.angle_alpha   90.00
_cell.angle_beta   90.00
_cell.angle_gamma   90.00
#
_symmetry.space_group_name_H-M   'P 1'
#
loop_
_entity.id
_entity.type
_entity.pdbx_description
1 polymer ?
#
loop_
_entity_poly.entity_id
_entity_poly.type
_entity_poly.pdbx_seq_one_letter_code
_entity_poly.pdbx_strand_id
1 'polypeptide(L)'
;MTGPAGQHTQAALRRCPVPTWRRALVAAVVVSVAAVATRVSAETPSAADFAACNAQARAAVAAGSATPTTKDYMHAEAARRGQATTAPSIDSPKKVTPYSPDPQLVGMETAGTTDAAYQAAYRTCMRRSGF
;
A
#
# COMPACT_ATOMS: atom_id res chain seq x y z
N MET A 1 16.42 71.99 29.24
CA MET A 1 15.79 71.50 27.99
C MET A 1 16.87 71.64 26.93
N THR A 2 17.46 70.62 26.31
CA THR A 2 16.96 69.38 25.70
C THR A 2 18.15 68.41 25.52
N GLY A 3 17.93 67.10 25.74
CA GLY A 3 18.97 66.06 25.77
C GLY A 3 19.43 65.54 24.39
N PRO A 4 20.44 64.65 24.35
CA PRO A 4 20.83 63.99 23.11
C PRO A 4 19.87 62.83 22.77
N ALA A 5 19.48 62.80 21.50
CA ALA A 5 18.61 61.80 20.89
C ALA A 5 19.24 60.40 20.91
N GLY A 6 18.40 59.41 21.23
CA GLY A 6 18.75 58.01 21.43
C GLY A 6 19.34 57.34 20.19
N GLN A 7 20.43 56.61 20.40
CA GLN A 7 20.94 55.62 19.45
C GLN A 7 20.06 54.38 19.48
N HIS A 8 19.65 53.97 18.28
CA HIS A 8 18.86 52.79 17.99
C HIS A 8 19.44 51.55 18.70
N THR A 9 18.63 50.95 19.57
CA THR A 9 18.84 49.62 20.13
C THR A 9 18.86 48.59 18.99
N GLN A 10 20.07 48.24 18.53
CA GLN A 10 20.27 46.99 17.81
C GLN A 10 20.10 45.86 18.81
N ALA A 11 18.95 45.21 18.80
CA ALA A 11 18.76 43.93 19.43
C ALA A 11 19.73 42.94 18.78
N ALA A 12 20.88 42.76 19.41
CA ALA A 12 21.84 41.72 19.06
C ALA A 12 21.11 40.38 19.16
N LEU A 13 20.69 39.83 18.01
CA LEU A 13 20.33 38.43 17.88
C LEU A 13 21.59 37.63 18.22
N ARG A 14 21.75 37.33 19.51
CA ARG A 14 22.72 36.36 20.01
C ARG A 14 22.41 35.04 19.29
N ARG A 15 23.14 34.76 18.21
CA ARG A 15 23.26 33.41 17.69
C ARG A 15 23.92 32.60 18.78
N CYS A 16 23.11 31.92 19.59
CA CYS A 16 23.60 30.92 20.51
C CYS A 16 24.40 29.91 19.69
N PRO A 17 25.69 29.67 20.00
CA PRO A 17 26.47 28.66 19.31
C PRO A 17 25.77 27.33 19.56
N VAL A 18 25.15 26.78 18.52
CA VAL A 18 24.50 25.48 18.59
C VAL A 18 25.61 24.49 18.90
N PRO A 19 25.61 23.85 20.07
CA PRO A 19 26.73 23.03 20.46
C PRO A 19 26.84 21.86 19.48
N THR A 20 28.08 21.52 19.10
CA THR A 20 28.41 20.59 18.01
C THR A 20 27.71 19.24 18.14
N TRP A 21 27.46 18.79 19.37
CA TRP A 21 26.70 17.57 19.67
C TRP A 21 25.24 17.62 19.18
N ARG A 22 24.57 18.79 19.21
CA ARG A 22 23.20 18.91 18.67
C ARG A 22 23.17 18.81 17.15
N ARG A 23 24.20 19.34 16.46
CA ARG A 23 24.34 19.19 15.00
C ARG A 23 24.64 17.73 14.62
N ALA A 24 25.48 17.07 15.42
CA ALA A 24 25.77 15.65 15.25
C ALA A 24 24.53 14.77 15.48
N LEU A 25 23.70 15.08 16.49
CA LEU A 25 22.43 14.37 16.72
C LEU A 25 21.46 14.55 15.56
N VAL A 26 21.27 15.77 15.06
CA VAL A 26 20.40 16.01 13.90
C VAL A 26 20.92 15.28 12.66
N ALA A 27 22.23 15.34 12.40
CA ALA A 27 22.83 14.60 11.29
C ALA A 27 22.66 13.09 11.44
N ALA A 28 22.88 12.55 12.64
CA ALA A 28 22.66 11.13 12.93
C ALA A 28 21.20 10.73 12.69
N VAL A 29 20.23 11.51 13.20
CA VAL A 29 18.80 11.28 12.97
C VAL A 29 18.45 11.33 11.48
N VAL A 30 18.97 12.29 10.72
CA VAL A 30 18.73 12.40 9.27
C VAL A 30 19.32 11.21 8.52
N VAL A 31 20.54 10.77 8.87
CA VAL A 31 21.16 9.56 8.29
C VAL A 31 20.39 8.30 8.66
N SER A 32 19.92 8.18 9.90
CA SER A 32 19.06 7.07 10.35
C SER A 32 17.73 7.03 9.61
N VAL A 33 17.08 8.18 9.38
CA VAL A 33 15.83 8.27 8.62
C VAL A 33 16.06 7.97 7.13
N ALA A 34 17.18 8.43 6.56
CA ALA A 34 17.54 8.13 5.17
C ALA A 34 17.89 6.64 4.95
N ALA A 35 18.39 5.94 5.97
CA ALA A 35 18.68 4.51 5.90
C ALA A 35 17.43 3.61 5.87
N VAL A 36 16.25 4.14 6.25
CA VAL A 36 14.95 3.45 6.17
C VAL A 36 14.23 3.75 4.85
N ALA A 37 14.84 4.50 3.92
CA ALA A 37 14.36 4.60 2.55
C ALA A 37 14.67 3.29 1.81
N THR A 38 13.95 2.22 2.14
CA THR A 38 13.88 1.02 1.30
C THR A 38 13.42 1.47 -0.07
N ARG A 39 14.31 1.35 -1.06
CA ARG A 39 13.97 1.58 -2.45
C ARG A 39 12.75 0.71 -2.78
N VAL A 40 11.62 1.34 -3.07
CA VAL A 40 10.46 0.66 -3.65
C VAL A 40 10.83 0.39 -5.11
N SER A 41 11.61 -0.66 -5.33
CA SER A 41 11.57 -1.34 -6.61
C SER A 41 10.22 -2.02 -6.65
N ALA A 42 9.38 -1.69 -7.63
CA ALA A 42 8.19 -2.47 -7.93
C ALA A 42 8.67 -3.84 -8.45
N GLU A 43 9.10 -4.71 -7.54
CA GLU A 43 9.33 -6.11 -7.86
C GLU A 43 8.00 -6.70 -8.31
N THR A 44 8.02 -7.51 -9.35
CA THR A 44 6.81 -8.23 -9.76
C THR A 44 6.55 -9.31 -8.72
N PRO A 45 5.34 -9.44 -8.16
CA PRO A 45 5.08 -10.43 -7.14
C PRO A 45 5.37 -11.84 -7.65
N SER A 46 6.01 -12.64 -6.80
CA SER A 46 6.32 -14.04 -7.11
C SER A 46 5.10 -14.94 -6.89
N ALA A 47 5.19 -16.19 -7.38
CA ALA A 47 4.19 -17.20 -7.11
C ALA A 47 4.01 -17.47 -5.59
N ALA A 48 5.09 -17.34 -4.80
CA ALA A 48 5.03 -17.51 -3.36
C ALA A 48 4.27 -16.36 -2.67
N ASP A 49 4.44 -15.13 -3.16
CA ASP A 49 3.72 -13.96 -2.66
C ASP A 49 2.22 -14.08 -2.90
N PHE A 50 1.84 -14.51 -4.11
CA PHE A 50 0.46 -14.81 -4.44
C PHE A 50 -0.12 -15.90 -3.52
N ALA A 51 0.60 -17.01 -3.32
CA ALA A 51 0.13 -18.09 -2.45
C ALA A 51 -0.06 -17.63 -1.00
N ALA A 52 0.88 -16.84 -0.47
CA ALA A 52 0.81 -16.27 0.89
C ALA A 52 -0.38 -15.32 1.04
N CYS A 53 -0.61 -14.43 0.06
CA CYS A 53 -1.72 -13.50 0.11
C CYS A 53 -3.09 -14.17 -0.11
N ASN A 54 -3.16 -15.25 -0.90
CA ASN A 54 -4.37 -16.08 -0.99
C ASN A 54 -4.68 -16.78 0.34
N ALA A 55 -3.66 -17.32 1.02
CA ALA A 55 -3.85 -17.93 2.34
C ALA A 55 -4.37 -16.94 3.39
N GLN A 56 -3.83 -15.71 3.40
CA GLN A 56 -4.33 -14.65 4.27
C GLN A 56 -5.74 -14.21 3.90
N ALA A 57 -6.06 -14.10 2.61
CA ALA A 57 -7.41 -13.75 2.17
C ALA A 57 -8.44 -14.78 2.66
N ARG A 58 -8.15 -16.08 2.53
CA ARG A 58 -9.00 -17.14 3.10
C ARG A 58 -9.19 -16.98 4.62
N ALA A 59 -8.10 -16.72 5.35
CA ALA A 59 -8.17 -16.54 6.80
C ALA A 59 -9.01 -15.31 7.19
N ALA A 60 -8.87 -14.20 6.46
CA ALA A 60 -9.63 -12.98 6.71
C ALA A 60 -11.12 -13.13 6.41
N VAL A 61 -11.47 -13.85 5.33
CA VAL A 61 -12.86 -14.20 5.01
C VAL A 61 -13.45 -15.10 6.09
N ALA A 62 -12.74 -16.16 6.48
CA ALA A 62 -13.18 -17.07 7.53
C ALA A 62 -13.37 -16.37 8.89
N ALA A 63 -12.53 -15.38 9.19
CA ALA A 63 -12.63 -14.56 10.40
C ALA A 63 -13.66 -13.41 10.30
N GLY A 64 -14.24 -13.16 9.12
CA GLY A 64 -15.12 -12.01 8.90
C GLY A 64 -14.44 -10.65 9.08
N SER A 65 -13.11 -10.59 8.95
CA SER A 65 -12.31 -9.39 9.25
C SER A 65 -11.98 -8.55 8.01
N ALA A 66 -12.31 -9.04 6.81
CA ALA A 66 -12.16 -8.29 5.58
C ALA A 66 -13.16 -7.13 5.51
N THR A 67 -12.71 -5.96 5.04
CA THR A 67 -13.54 -4.77 4.83
C THR A 67 -13.59 -4.43 3.35
N PRO A 68 -14.56 -4.97 2.58
CA PRO A 68 -14.63 -4.74 1.15
C PRO A 68 -15.08 -3.32 0.81
N THR A 69 -14.51 -2.78 -0.27
CA THR A 69 -14.92 -1.48 -0.83
C THR A 69 -15.96 -1.68 -1.93
N THR A 70 -16.65 -0.61 -2.31
CA THR A 70 -17.58 -0.62 -3.46
C THR A 70 -16.92 -1.17 -4.73
N LYS A 71 -15.64 -0.86 -4.96
CA LYS A 71 -14.89 -1.40 -6.11
C LYS A 71 -14.77 -2.92 -6.06
N ASP A 72 -14.50 -3.51 -4.89
CA ASP A 72 -14.39 -4.96 -4.72
C ASP A 72 -15.75 -5.65 -4.97
N TYR A 73 -16.85 -5.06 -4.50
CA TYR A 73 -18.20 -5.56 -4.81
C TYR A 73 -18.52 -5.52 -6.30
N MET A 74 -18.18 -4.42 -6.98
CA MET A 74 -18.40 -4.27 -8.42
C MET A 74 -17.60 -5.30 -9.23
N HIS A 75 -16.34 -5.56 -8.85
CA HIS A 75 -15.53 -6.58 -9.51
C HIS A 75 -16.04 -8.00 -9.27
N ALA A 76 -16.39 -8.32 -8.03
CA ALA A 76 -16.99 -9.62 -7.71
C ALA A 76 -18.30 -9.85 -8.47
N GLU A 77 -19.15 -8.82 -8.59
CA GLU A 77 -20.39 -8.88 -9.35
C GLU A 77 -20.14 -9.02 -10.86
N ALA A 78 -19.19 -8.27 -11.42
CA ALA A 78 -18.81 -8.40 -12.82
C ALA A 78 -18.27 -9.82 -13.13
N ALA A 79 -17.48 -10.40 -12.23
CA ALA A 79 -16.98 -11.76 -12.36
C ALA A 79 -18.12 -12.81 -12.30
N ARG A 80 -19.09 -12.63 -11.41
CA ARG A 80 -20.30 -13.47 -11.37
C ARG A 80 -21.11 -13.39 -12.66
N ARG A 81 -21.30 -12.18 -13.19
CA ARG A 81 -22.01 -11.96 -14.46
C ARG A 81 -21.28 -12.58 -15.64
N GLY A 82 -19.97 -12.37 -15.74
CA GLY A 82 -19.14 -12.97 -16.78
C GLY A 82 -19.18 -14.51 -16.78
N GLN A 83 -19.22 -15.13 -15.59
CA GLN A 83 -19.40 -16.58 -15.47
C GLN A 83 -20.81 -17.04 -15.89
N ALA A 84 -21.85 -16.23 -15.65
CA ALA A 84 -23.20 -16.54 -16.10
C ALA A 84 -23.35 -16.44 -17.63
N THR A 85 -22.58 -15.58 -18.31
CA THR A 85 -22.59 -15.47 -19.78
C THR A 85 -21.74 -16.54 -20.47
N THR A 86 -20.78 -17.16 -19.78
CA THR A 86 -20.01 -18.31 -20.28
C THR A 86 -20.74 -19.61 -19.94
N ALA A 87 -21.74 -19.97 -20.75
CA ALA A 87 -22.30 -21.33 -20.74
C ALA A 87 -21.16 -22.38 -20.89
N PRO A 88 -21.28 -23.59 -20.33
CA PRO A 88 -20.21 -24.59 -20.39
C PRO A 88 -20.06 -25.08 -21.84
N SER A 89 -19.11 -24.50 -22.58
CA SER A 89 -18.66 -25.07 -23.84
C SER A 89 -17.79 -26.28 -23.50
N ILE A 90 -18.19 -27.46 -23.98
CA ILE A 90 -17.70 -28.78 -23.58
C ILE A 90 -16.31 -29.09 -24.19
N ASP A 91 -15.64 -28.09 -24.78
CA ASP A 91 -14.51 -28.29 -25.69
C ASP A 91 -13.27 -27.44 -25.37
N SER A 92 -13.05 -27.07 -24.11
CA SER A 92 -11.82 -26.34 -23.73
C SER A 92 -11.34 -26.67 -22.31
N PRO A 93 -10.23 -27.42 -22.14
CA PRO A 93 -9.64 -27.71 -20.83
C PRO A 93 -8.76 -26.57 -20.31
N LYS A 94 -9.04 -25.32 -20.70
CA LYS A 94 -8.46 -24.14 -20.07
C LYS A 94 -9.60 -23.24 -19.62
N LYS A 95 -10.00 -23.39 -18.35
CA LYS A 95 -10.56 -22.29 -17.57
C LYS A 95 -9.52 -21.18 -17.55
N VAL A 96 -9.45 -20.40 -18.62
CA VAL A 96 -8.85 -19.07 -18.56
C VAL A 96 -9.82 -18.31 -17.68
N THR A 97 -9.43 -18.16 -16.41
CA THR A 97 -10.05 -17.23 -15.48
C THR A 97 -10.37 -15.95 -16.24
N PRO A 98 -11.58 -15.37 -16.12
CA PRO A 98 -11.82 -14.05 -16.69
C PRO A 98 -10.69 -13.16 -16.18
N TYR A 99 -9.80 -12.78 -17.09
CA TYR A 99 -8.62 -11.98 -16.80
C TYR A 99 -9.15 -10.70 -16.14
N SER A 100 -8.99 -10.57 -14.83
CA SER A 100 -9.34 -9.32 -14.16
C SER A 100 -8.36 -8.28 -14.70
N PRO A 101 -8.83 -7.20 -15.34
CA PRO A 101 -7.95 -6.16 -15.89
C PRO A 101 -7.25 -5.35 -14.78
N ASP A 102 -7.51 -5.64 -13.50
CA ASP A 102 -6.83 -5.04 -12.36
C ASP A 102 -5.50 -5.78 -12.09
N PRO A 103 -4.34 -5.12 -12.30
CA PRO A 103 -3.02 -5.73 -12.04
C PRO A 103 -2.87 -6.24 -10.59
N GLN A 104 -3.63 -5.69 -9.63
CA GLN A 104 -3.57 -6.10 -8.23
C GLN A 104 -4.26 -7.43 -7.94
N LEU A 105 -5.04 -7.97 -8.89
CA LEU A 105 -5.74 -9.24 -8.74
C LEU A 105 -5.06 -10.38 -9.51
N VAL A 106 -3.87 -10.13 -10.08
CA VAL A 106 -3.00 -11.16 -10.66
C VAL A 106 -2.60 -12.15 -9.56
N GLY A 107 -2.61 -13.45 -9.89
CA GLY A 107 -2.27 -14.53 -8.96
C GLY A 107 -3.37 -14.89 -7.94
N MET A 108 -4.52 -14.22 -7.98
CA MET A 108 -5.65 -14.52 -7.11
C MET A 108 -6.30 -15.86 -7.47
N GLU A 109 -6.65 -16.65 -6.46
CA GLU A 109 -7.39 -17.89 -6.66
C GLU A 109 -8.76 -17.66 -7.29
N THR A 110 -9.18 -18.60 -8.14
CA THR A 110 -10.46 -18.55 -8.84
C THR A 110 -11.65 -18.41 -7.90
N ALA A 111 -11.61 -19.09 -6.75
CA ALA A 111 -12.66 -18.98 -5.72
C ALA A 111 -12.84 -17.53 -5.23
N GLY A 112 -11.75 -16.77 -5.12
CA GLY A 112 -11.76 -15.37 -4.69
C GLY A 112 -12.30 -14.39 -5.72
N THR A 113 -12.36 -14.76 -7.01
CA THR A 113 -12.79 -13.85 -8.09
C THR A 113 -14.24 -13.38 -7.96
N THR A 114 -15.09 -14.13 -7.26
CA THR A 114 -16.51 -13.81 -7.08
C THR A 114 -16.85 -13.34 -5.67
N ASP A 115 -15.84 -13.17 -4.81
CA ASP A 115 -15.99 -12.79 -3.41
C ASP A 115 -15.30 -11.44 -3.15
N ALA A 116 -16.10 -10.44 -2.80
CA ALA A 116 -15.60 -9.09 -2.51
C ALA A 116 -14.72 -9.05 -1.26
N ALA A 117 -15.01 -9.87 -0.24
CA ALA A 117 -14.22 -9.96 0.98
C ALA A 117 -12.86 -10.59 0.71
N TYR A 118 -12.84 -11.63 -0.13
CA TYR A 118 -11.59 -12.23 -0.59
C TYR A 118 -10.73 -11.22 -1.36
N GLN A 119 -11.32 -10.52 -2.34
CA GLN A 119 -10.60 -9.52 -3.14
C GLN A 119 -10.01 -8.40 -2.28
N ALA A 120 -10.79 -7.89 -1.34
CA ALA A 120 -10.35 -6.83 -0.45
C ALA A 120 -9.18 -7.26 0.44
N ALA A 121 -9.26 -8.47 1.03
CA ALA A 121 -8.20 -9.02 1.87
C ALA A 121 -6.92 -9.31 1.06
N TYR A 122 -7.07 -9.88 -0.14
CA TYR A 122 -5.96 -10.14 -1.06
C TYR A 122 -5.23 -8.85 -1.46
N ARG A 123 -5.96 -7.83 -1.92
CA ARG A 123 -5.40 -6.51 -2.28
C ARG A 123 -4.73 -5.82 -1.10
N THR A 124 -5.23 -6.03 0.10
CA THR A 124 -4.62 -5.48 1.33
C THR A 124 -3.29 -6.16 1.63
N CYS A 125 -3.23 -7.49 1.48
CA CYS A 125 -1.98 -8.23 1.62
C CYS A 125 -0.93 -7.78 0.59
N MET A 126 -1.29 -7.74 -0.70
CA MET A 126 -0.39 -7.33 -1.78
C MET A 126 0.19 -5.93 -1.54
N ARG A 127 -0.66 -4.95 -1.22
CA ARG A 127 -0.22 -3.57 -0.90
C ARG A 127 0.72 -3.51 0.29
N ARG A 128 0.47 -4.31 1.33
CA ARG A 128 1.34 -4.36 2.51
C ARG A 128 2.68 -5.03 2.21
N SER A 129 2.70 -5.98 1.28
CA SER A 129 3.92 -6.64 0.81
C SER A 129 4.73 -5.79 -0.19
N GLY A 130 4.18 -4.66 -0.66
CA GLY A 130 4.88 -3.73 -1.55
C GLY A 130 4.51 -3.84 -3.03
N PHE A 131 3.38 -4.49 -3.34
CA PHE A 131 2.92 -4.79 -4.70
C PHE A 131 1.58 -4.12 -5.06
#